data_AF-A0A6L4B561-F1
#
_entry.id   AF-A0A6L4B561-F1
#
_cell.length_a   1.000
_cell.length_b   1.000
_cell.length_c   1.000
_cell.angle_alpha   90.00
_cell.angle_beta   90.00
_cell.angle_gamma   90.00
#
_symmetry.space_group_name_H-M   'P 1'
#
loop_
_entity.id
_entity.type
_entity.pdbx_description
1 polymer ?
#
loop_
_entity_poly.entity_id
_entity_poly.type
_entity_poly.pdbx_seq_one_letter_code
_entity_poly.pdbx_strand_id
1 'polypeptide(L)'
;LKAFPEVLHHPKEEQFLFARLALRHAESAALIAQLQDEHREGSAQIQAVEACLATARRDAACHGELAGALEAFAEAQWRHLSREEKLILPAARQHLDEADWQAIAEAFRHNAEVRVGGEQDEAFKRLFVKLMNTVPA
;
A
#
# COMPACT_ATOMS: atom_id res chain seq x y z
N LEU A 1 2.22 12.07 -2.28
CA LEU A 1 1.59 10.96 -1.53
C LEU A 1 1.75 9.62 -2.26
N LYS A 2 1.84 9.66 -3.60
CA LYS A 2 1.88 8.51 -4.52
C LYS A 2 3.14 7.61 -4.50
N ALA A 3 4.32 8.18 -4.23
CA ALA A 3 5.60 7.52 -4.51
C ALA A 3 5.81 6.21 -3.73
N PHE A 4 5.53 6.20 -2.42
CA PHE A 4 5.80 5.02 -1.61
C PHE A 4 4.92 3.82 -1.99
N PRO A 5 3.57 3.91 -2.00
CA PRO A 5 2.73 2.77 -2.34
C PRO A 5 2.98 2.27 -3.77
N GLU A 6 2.94 3.17 -4.75
CA GLU A 6 2.89 2.74 -6.16
C GLU A 6 4.25 2.43 -6.79
N VAL A 7 5.33 3.06 -6.33
CA VAL A 7 6.66 2.89 -6.95
C VAL A 7 7.52 1.93 -6.15
N LEU A 8 7.40 1.92 -4.82
CA LEU A 8 8.32 1.20 -3.94
C LEU A 8 7.73 -0.05 -3.30
N HIS A 9 6.42 -0.07 -3.05
CA HIS A 9 5.76 -1.12 -2.28
C HIS A 9 4.98 -2.10 -3.16
N HIS A 10 3.90 -1.66 -3.82
CA HIS A 10 3.04 -2.55 -4.60
C HIS A 10 3.80 -3.33 -5.70
N PRO A 11 4.76 -2.75 -6.45
CA PRO A 11 5.50 -3.52 -7.45
C PRO A 11 6.27 -4.69 -6.83
N LYS A 12 6.75 -4.55 -5.60
CA LYS A 12 7.46 -5.61 -4.89
C LYS A 12 6.52 -6.75 -4.50
N GLU A 13 5.33 -6.41 -4.06
CA GLU A 13 4.31 -7.39 -3.71
C GLU A 13 3.80 -8.13 -4.94
N GLU A 14 3.38 -7.39 -5.97
CA GLU A 14 2.79 -7.97 -7.18
C GLU A 14 3.79 -8.85 -7.95
N GLN A 15 5.01 -8.34 -8.20
CA GLN A 15 5.97 -9.02 -9.06
C GLN A 15 6.70 -10.18 -8.37
N PHE A 16 6.79 -10.17 -7.02
CA PHE A 16 7.63 -11.13 -6.31
C PHE A 16 6.90 -11.94 -5.25
N LEU A 17 6.17 -11.30 -4.35
CA LEU A 17 5.50 -12.01 -3.25
C LEU A 17 4.24 -12.74 -3.75
N PHE A 18 3.31 -11.99 -4.34
CA PHE A 18 2.04 -12.51 -4.83
C PHE A 18 2.25 -13.48 -5.98
N ALA A 19 3.13 -13.15 -6.93
CA ALA A 19 3.47 -14.03 -8.05
C ALA A 19 3.95 -15.41 -7.58
N ARG A 20 4.84 -15.47 -6.58
CA ARG A 20 5.33 -16.75 -6.04
C ARG A 20 4.28 -17.46 -5.21
N LEU A 21 3.55 -16.73 -4.37
CA LEU A 21 2.50 -17.32 -3.54
C LEU A 21 1.40 -17.96 -4.40
N ALA A 22 1.00 -17.32 -5.50
CA ALA A 22 0.01 -17.86 -6.44
C ALA A 22 0.47 -19.17 -7.10
N LEU A 23 1.78 -19.36 -7.31
CA LEU A 23 2.34 -20.61 -7.85
C LEU A 23 2.36 -21.74 -6.81
N ARG A 24 2.54 -21.42 -5.53
CA ARG A 24 2.66 -22.39 -4.43
C ARG A 24 1.32 -22.69 -3.75
N HIS A 25 0.35 -21.78 -3.85
CA HIS A 25 -0.91 -21.86 -3.12
C HIS A 25 -2.08 -21.25 -3.92
N ALA A 26 -2.77 -22.10 -4.69
CA ALA A 26 -3.88 -21.69 -5.55
C ALA A 26 -5.05 -21.06 -4.77
N GLU A 27 -5.28 -21.44 -3.51
CA GLU A 27 -6.36 -20.88 -2.69
C GLU A 27 -6.16 -19.40 -2.35
N SER A 28 -4.92 -18.88 -2.45
CA SER A 28 -4.63 -17.45 -2.28
C SER A 28 -5.02 -16.60 -3.48
N ALA A 29 -5.38 -17.19 -4.64
CA ALA A 29 -5.58 -16.44 -5.88
C ALA A 29 -6.68 -15.36 -5.76
N ALA A 30 -7.81 -15.68 -5.13
CA ALA A 30 -8.91 -14.73 -4.95
C ALA A 30 -8.50 -13.55 -4.04
N LEU A 31 -7.75 -13.83 -2.97
CA LEU A 31 -7.26 -12.80 -2.05
C LEU A 31 -6.20 -11.91 -2.72
N ILE A 32 -5.30 -12.49 -3.51
CA ILE A 32 -4.29 -11.76 -4.29
C ILE A 32 -4.98 -10.83 -5.29
N ALA A 33 -5.98 -11.32 -6.03
CA ALA A 33 -6.74 -10.50 -6.97
C ALA A 33 -7.42 -9.32 -6.25
N GLN A 34 -8.02 -9.56 -5.09
CA GLN A 34 -8.60 -8.51 -4.28
C GLN A 34 -7.57 -7.44 -3.85
N LEU A 35 -6.36 -7.84 -3.44
CA LEU A 35 -5.31 -6.89 -3.06
C LEU A 35 -4.80 -6.07 -4.26
N GLN A 36 -4.69 -6.69 -5.43
CA GLN A 36 -4.36 -5.99 -6.67
C GLN A 36 -5.44 -4.97 -7.05
N ASP A 37 -6.71 -5.27 -6.80
CA ASP A 37 -7.82 -4.32 -7.01
C ASP A 37 -7.70 -3.15 -6.02
N GLU A 38 -7.38 -3.44 -4.76
CA GLU A 38 -7.14 -2.43 -3.73
C GLU A 38 -5.94 -1.52 -4.03
N HIS A 39 -4.86 -2.04 -4.62
CA HIS A 39 -3.74 -1.21 -5.11
C HIS A 39 -4.19 -0.19 -6.16
N ARG A 40 -5.04 -0.63 -7.10
CA ARG A 40 -5.58 0.26 -8.16
C ARG A 40 -6.50 1.31 -7.57
N GLU A 41 -7.34 0.94 -6.61
CA GLU A 41 -8.23 1.88 -5.93
C GLU A 41 -7.46 2.87 -5.05
N GLY A 42 -6.44 2.43 -4.32
CA GLY A 42 -5.57 3.31 -3.53
C GLY A 42 -4.90 4.40 -4.40
N SER A 43 -4.53 4.04 -5.64
CA SER A 43 -3.98 4.99 -6.61
C SER A 43 -4.98 6.09 -7.01
N ALA A 44 -6.27 5.75 -7.10
CA ALA A 44 -7.36 6.69 -7.36
C ALA A 44 -7.68 7.56 -6.14
N GLN A 45 -7.65 6.98 -4.94
CA GLN A 45 -7.86 7.70 -3.68
C GLN A 45 -6.76 8.75 -3.43
N ILE A 46 -5.50 8.43 -3.73
CA ILE A 46 -4.40 9.40 -3.64
C ILE A 46 -4.64 10.60 -4.57
N GLN A 47 -5.10 10.36 -5.80
CA GLN A 47 -5.44 11.43 -6.74
C GLN A 47 -6.58 12.31 -6.23
N ALA A 48 -7.61 11.70 -5.62
CA ALA A 48 -8.71 12.44 -5.00
C ALA A 48 -8.23 13.32 -3.84
N VAL A 49 -7.39 12.78 -2.94
CA VAL A 49 -6.79 13.55 -1.84
C VAL A 49 -5.95 14.72 -2.38
N GLU A 50 -5.13 14.50 -3.41
CA GLU A 50 -4.31 15.54 -4.03
C GLU A 50 -5.17 16.64 -4.67
N ALA A 51 -6.29 16.29 -5.31
CA ALA A 51 -7.25 17.24 -5.85
C ALA A 51 -7.95 18.06 -4.76
N CYS A 52 -8.48 17.41 -3.72
CA CYS A 52 -9.11 18.09 -2.59
C CYS A 52 -8.12 19.02 -1.86
N LEU A 53 -6.87 18.61 -1.72
CA LEU A 53 -5.82 19.44 -1.12
C LEU A 53 -5.54 20.70 -1.93
N ALA A 54 -5.51 20.58 -3.27
CA ALA A 54 -5.30 21.73 -4.15
C ALA A 54 -6.43 22.77 -4.03
N THR A 55 -7.68 22.32 -3.88
CA THR A 55 -8.85 23.19 -3.67
C THR A 55 -8.86 23.80 -2.26
N ALA A 56 -8.65 22.98 -1.23
CA ALA A 56 -8.62 23.41 0.18
C ALA A 56 -7.55 24.48 0.48
N ARG A 57 -6.42 24.47 -0.25
CA ARG A 57 -5.39 25.51 -0.14
C ARG A 57 -5.88 26.90 -0.58
N ARG A 58 -6.93 26.96 -1.40
CA ARG A 58 -7.49 28.20 -1.95
C ARG A 58 -8.75 28.64 -1.22
N ASP A 59 -9.49 27.69 -0.65
CA ASP A 59 -10.75 27.93 0.05
C ASP A 59 -10.88 27.04 1.29
N ALA A 60 -10.97 27.69 2.46
CA ALA A 60 -11.13 27.00 3.74
C ALA A 60 -12.48 26.29 3.87
N ALA A 61 -13.50 26.68 3.10
CA ALA A 61 -14.79 25.98 3.08
C ALA A 61 -14.66 24.53 2.57
N CYS A 62 -13.65 24.25 1.73
CA CYS A 62 -13.37 22.91 1.20
C CYS A 62 -12.58 22.00 2.16
N HIS A 63 -12.24 22.47 3.37
CA HIS A 63 -11.52 21.64 4.35
C HIS A 63 -12.30 20.38 4.76
N GLY A 64 -13.63 20.42 4.77
CA GLY A 64 -14.46 19.25 5.07
C GLY A 64 -14.33 18.14 4.02
N GLU A 65 -14.28 18.51 2.73
CA GLU A 65 -14.10 17.54 1.64
C GLU A 65 -12.71 16.90 1.69
N LEU A 66 -11.67 17.69 1.99
CA LEU A 66 -10.33 17.17 2.20
C LEU A 66 -10.27 16.20 3.39
N ALA A 67 -10.93 16.53 4.50
CA ALA A 67 -10.99 15.65 5.67
C ALA A 67 -11.67 14.31 5.31
N GLY A 68 -12.82 14.34 4.63
CA GLY A 68 -13.51 13.13 4.19
C GLY A 68 -12.69 12.28 3.22
N ALA A 69 -11.96 12.90 2.29
CA ALA A 69 -11.07 12.18 1.38
C ALA A 69 -9.90 11.50 2.12
N LEU A 70 -9.33 12.17 3.13
CA LEU A 70 -8.26 11.62 3.96
C LEU A 70 -8.75 10.47 4.85
N GLU A 71 -9.93 10.58 5.44
CA GLU A 71 -10.56 9.51 6.24
C GLU A 71 -10.83 8.27 5.38
N ALA A 72 -11.46 8.43 4.22
CA ALA A 72 -11.72 7.33 3.30
C ALA A 72 -10.44 6.62 2.85
N PHE A 73 -9.38 7.38 2.55
CA PHE A 73 -8.07 6.84 2.23
C PHE A 73 -7.45 6.06 3.40
N ALA A 74 -7.48 6.63 4.62
CA ALA A 74 -6.93 5.97 5.80
C ALA A 74 -7.64 4.64 6.11
N GLU A 75 -8.97 4.61 6.04
CA GLU A 75 -9.74 3.39 6.25
C GLU A 75 -9.45 2.32 5.18
N ALA A 76 -9.34 2.73 3.91
CA ALA A 76 -8.99 1.81 2.83
C ALA A 76 -7.61 1.18 3.04
N GLN A 77 -6.62 2.00 3.41
CA GLN A 77 -5.27 1.49 3.70
C GLN A 77 -5.24 0.60 4.94
N TRP A 78 -6.03 0.88 5.98
CA TRP A 78 -6.13 -0.02 7.13
C TRP A 78 -6.64 -1.40 6.75
N ARG A 79 -7.70 -1.45 5.93
CA ARG A 79 -8.26 -2.72 5.45
C ARG A 79 -7.26 -3.46 4.58
N HIS A 80 -6.58 -2.74 3.68
CA HIS A 80 -5.56 -3.28 2.79
C HIS A 80 -4.39 -3.91 3.57
N LEU A 81 -3.69 -3.12 4.40
CA LEU A 81 -2.58 -3.59 5.22
C LEU A 81 -2.99 -4.70 6.20
N SER A 82 -4.20 -4.61 6.76
CA SER A 82 -4.72 -5.67 7.63
C SER A 82 -4.85 -7.01 6.90
N ARG A 83 -5.24 -7.00 5.62
CA ARG A 83 -5.33 -8.25 4.83
C ARG A 83 -3.95 -8.80 4.51
N GLU A 84 -2.99 -7.93 4.18
CA GLU A 84 -1.62 -8.36 3.94
C GLU A 84 -1.04 -9.03 5.19
N GLU A 85 -1.09 -8.33 6.33
CA GLU A 85 -0.51 -8.79 7.60
C GLU A 85 -1.19 -10.06 8.13
N LYS A 86 -2.53 -10.13 8.06
CA LYS A 86 -3.29 -11.21 8.70
C LYS A 86 -3.52 -12.42 7.80
N LEU A 87 -3.44 -12.26 6.48
CA LEU A 87 -3.83 -13.31 5.54
C LEU A 87 -2.70 -13.65 4.56
N ILE A 88 -2.10 -12.67 3.88
CA ILE A 88 -1.04 -12.95 2.89
C ILE A 88 0.27 -13.35 3.55
N LEU A 89 0.78 -12.59 4.50
CA LEU A 89 2.08 -12.90 5.11
C LEU A 89 2.09 -14.27 5.81
N PRO A 90 1.02 -14.69 6.53
CA PRO A 90 0.94 -16.04 7.06
C PRO A 90 0.90 -17.12 5.97
N ALA A 91 0.11 -16.93 4.90
CA ALA A 91 0.08 -17.87 3.78
C ALA A 91 1.43 -17.98 3.07
N ALA A 92 2.11 -16.85 2.86
CA ALA A 92 3.46 -16.83 2.31
C ALA A 92 4.44 -17.59 3.21
N ARG A 93 4.42 -17.35 4.53
CA ARG A 93 5.27 -18.08 5.49
C ARG A 93 5.01 -19.60 5.47
N GLN A 94 3.77 -20.02 5.27
CA GLN A 94 3.39 -21.42 5.27
C GLN A 94 3.75 -22.14 3.96
N HIS A 95 3.65 -21.46 2.81
CA HIS A 95 3.69 -22.11 1.51
C HIS A 95 4.93 -21.80 0.67
N LEU A 96 5.63 -20.70 0.94
CA LEU A 96 6.89 -20.39 0.25
C LEU A 96 8.06 -21.15 0.87
N ASP A 97 8.92 -21.68 0.02
CA ASP A 97 10.15 -22.33 0.46
C ASP A 97 11.33 -21.34 0.54
N GLU A 98 12.47 -21.83 1.01
CA GLU A 98 13.67 -21.01 1.15
C GLU A 98 14.12 -20.39 -0.19
N ALA A 99 13.99 -21.10 -1.31
CA ALA A 99 14.39 -20.60 -2.62
C ALA A 99 13.48 -19.44 -3.07
N ASP A 100 12.18 -19.55 -2.80
CA ASP A 100 11.22 -18.46 -3.04
C ASP A 100 11.60 -17.22 -2.22
N TRP A 101 11.90 -17.39 -0.93
CA TRP A 101 12.31 -16.28 -0.04
C TRP A 101 13.63 -15.64 -0.44
N GLN A 102 14.64 -16.42 -0.83
CA GLN A 102 15.91 -15.90 -1.33
C GLN A 102 15.69 -15.03 -2.58
N ALA A 103 14.86 -15.49 -3.51
CA ALA A 103 14.60 -14.78 -4.74
C ALA A 103 13.73 -13.50 -4.51
N ILE A 104 12.83 -13.51 -3.52
CA ILE A 104 12.13 -12.28 -3.07
C ILE A 104 13.14 -11.29 -2.47
N ALA A 105 14.01 -11.75 -1.56
CA ALA A 105 14.98 -10.91 -0.89
C ALA A 105 15.98 -10.30 -1.88
N GLU A 106 16.43 -11.08 -2.86
CA GLU A 106 17.29 -10.61 -3.94
C GLU A 106 16.62 -9.55 -4.81
N ALA A 107 15.37 -9.76 -5.20
CA ALA A 107 14.60 -8.79 -5.96
C ALA A 107 14.40 -7.49 -5.19
N PHE A 108 14.15 -7.56 -3.88
CA PHE A 108 13.97 -6.39 -3.03
C PHE A 108 15.27 -5.60 -2.85
N ARG A 109 16.43 -6.27 -2.86
CA ARG A 109 17.77 -5.64 -2.83
C ARG A 109 18.13 -4.97 -4.16
N HIS A 110 17.90 -5.62 -5.31
CA HIS A 110 18.22 -5.05 -6.61
C HIS A 110 17.31 -3.85 -6.96
N ASN A 111 16.05 -3.86 -6.51
CA ASN A 111 15.17 -2.69 -6.63
C ASN A 111 15.48 -1.56 -5.63
N ALA A 112 16.49 -1.70 -4.75
CA ALA A 112 16.92 -0.62 -3.86
C ALA A 112 17.70 0.49 -4.59
N GLU A 113 18.12 0.26 -5.85
CA GLU A 113 18.64 1.32 -6.72
C GLU A 113 17.55 2.32 -7.13
N VAL A 114 16.26 1.96 -6.98
CA VAL A 114 15.12 2.87 -7.04
C VAL A 114 14.85 3.42 -5.62
N ARG A 115 15.63 4.45 -5.27
CA ARG A 115 15.53 5.36 -4.11
C ARG A 115 14.60 4.94 -2.96
N VAL A 116 15.21 4.53 -1.85
CA VAL A 116 14.60 4.55 -0.52
C VAL A 116 14.76 5.95 0.09
N GLY A 117 13.64 6.59 0.50
CA GLY A 117 13.65 7.59 1.58
C GLY A 117 13.88 9.04 1.18
N GLY A 118 13.19 9.54 0.14
CA GLY A 118 13.10 11.00 -0.06
C GLY A 118 12.31 11.66 1.08
N GLU A 119 12.52 12.95 1.34
CA GLU A 119 11.77 13.68 2.38
C GLU A 119 10.25 13.56 2.22
N GLN A 120 9.77 13.48 0.98
CA GLN A 120 8.36 13.31 0.65
C GLN A 120 7.81 11.93 1.05
N ASP A 121 8.65 10.89 1.01
CA ASP A 121 8.28 9.53 1.42
C ASP A 121 8.18 9.44 2.93
N GLU A 122 9.12 10.05 3.65
CA GLU A 122 9.07 10.12 5.11
C GLU A 122 7.95 11.04 5.61
N ALA A 123 7.60 12.08 4.85
CA ALA A 123 6.41 12.88 5.11
C ALA A 123 5.12 12.06 4.90
N PHE A 124 5.05 11.27 3.82
CA PHE A 124 3.93 10.36 3.58
C PHE A 124 3.81 9.32 4.70
N LYS A 125 4.89 8.61 5.06
CA LYS A 125 4.90 7.64 6.16
C LYS A 125 4.44 8.26 7.48
N ARG A 126 4.93 9.47 7.81
CA ARG A 126 4.53 10.17 9.05
C ARG A 126 3.06 10.58 9.03
N LEU A 127 2.57 11.12 7.91
CA LEU A 127 1.15 11.45 7.75
C LEU A 127 0.29 10.19 7.85
N PHE A 128 0.73 9.11 7.22
CA PHE A 128 0.08 7.83 7.22
C PHE A 128 -0.04 7.28 8.64
N VAL A 129 1.08 7.10 9.35
CA VAL A 129 1.09 6.65 10.75
C VAL A 129 0.23 7.55 11.63
N LYS A 130 0.23 8.87 11.39
CA LYS A 130 -0.64 9.79 12.14
C LYS A 130 -2.12 9.49 11.88
N LEU A 131 -2.55 9.46 10.61
CA LEU A 131 -3.93 9.18 10.23
C LEU A 131 -4.41 7.86 10.83
N MET A 132 -3.62 6.80 10.67
CA MET A 132 -3.92 5.46 11.17
C MET A 132 -4.08 5.37 12.69
N ASN A 133 -3.40 6.24 13.44
CA ASN A 133 -3.50 6.28 14.90
C ASN A 133 -4.53 7.31 15.42
N THR A 134 -5.20 8.06 14.51
CA THR A 134 -6.22 9.05 14.87
C THR A 134 -7.65 8.65 14.50
N VAL A 135 -7.86 7.58 13.72
CA VAL A 135 -9.20 7.02 13.49
C VAL A 135 -9.66 6.30 14.77
N PRO A 136 -10.78 6.70 15.42
CA PRO A 136 -11.31 5.99 16.57
C PRO A 136 -11.86 4.62 16.15
N ALA A 137 -11.78 3.64 17.05
CA ALA A 137 -12.35 2.30 16.88
C ALA A 137 -13.88 2.30 16.77
#